data_AF-A0A954ILX7-F1
#
_entry.id   AF-A0A954ILX7-F1
#
_cell.length_a   1.000
_cell.length_b   1.000
_cell.length_c   1.000
_cell.angle_alpha   90.00
_cell.angle_beta   90.00
_cell.angle_gamma   90.00
#
_symmetry.space_group_name_H-M   'P 1'
#
loop_
_entity.id
_entity.type
_entity.pdbx_description
1 polymer ?
#
loop_
_entity_poly.entity_id
_entity_poly.type
_entity_poly.pdbx_seq_one_letter_code
_entity_poly.pdbx_strand_id
1 'polypeptide(L)'
;LSGSVRVFFDEAPVPTDPAQVFALSDITPNPLFDDSLLGATIDLDPGVSAGFVDNVDDVFFPLLGDTILLGSFTFTAGNVDGQITNLRATDFDLLFDDTFAGDLTVLDGSISDGFATITVSSAAAVPEPSNFLLIGAGALGIFVLRYRRAGQQALGHSDPVG
;
A
#
# COMPACT_ATOMS: atom_id res chain seq x y z
N LEU A 1 22.49 1.00 22.48
CA LEU A 1 21.37 0.06 22.28
C LEU A 1 21.30 -0.09 20.77
N SER A 2 21.42 -1.26 20.17
CA SER A 2 21.12 -1.43 18.74
C SER A 2 19.69 -1.96 18.62
N GLY A 3 19.06 -1.67 17.48
CA GLY A 3 17.83 -2.31 17.09
C GLY A 3 17.85 -2.52 15.58
N SER A 4 17.55 -3.73 15.15
CA SER A 4 17.48 -4.04 13.72
C SER A 4 16.11 -4.54 13.32
N VAL A 5 15.70 -4.25 12.09
CA VAL A 5 14.50 -4.87 11.52
C VAL A 5 14.69 -5.10 10.03
N ARG A 6 14.30 -6.30 9.58
CA ARG A 6 14.15 -6.62 8.16
C ARG A 6 12.77 -7.16 7.88
N VAL A 7 12.14 -6.59 6.87
CA VAL A 7 10.90 -7.07 6.29
C VAL A 7 11.26 -7.90 5.06
N PHE A 8 10.91 -9.18 5.10
CA PHE A 8 10.95 -10.07 3.95
C PHE A 8 9.61 -10.06 3.24
N PHE A 9 9.69 -10.10 1.91
CA PHE A 9 8.54 -10.25 1.04
C PHE A 9 8.45 -11.74 0.65
N ASP A 10 7.25 -12.30 0.74
CA ASP A 10 6.88 -13.60 0.17
C ASP A 10 7.30 -14.84 0.97
N GLU A 11 6.51 -15.16 2.00
CA GLU A 11 6.31 -16.57 2.33
C GLU A 11 5.47 -17.23 1.25
N ALA A 12 5.93 -18.39 0.77
CA ALA A 12 5.33 -19.12 -0.34
C ALA A 12 3.81 -19.36 -0.13
N PRO A 13 2.98 -19.26 -1.18
CA PRO A 13 3.35 -19.11 -2.59
C PRO A 13 3.78 -17.68 -2.97
N VAL A 14 4.93 -17.57 -3.66
CA VAL A 14 5.50 -16.30 -4.11
C VAL A 14 4.61 -15.69 -5.20
N PRO A 15 4.14 -14.44 -5.03
CA PRO A 15 3.27 -13.77 -5.98
C PRO A 15 4.01 -13.38 -7.28
N THR A 16 3.28 -13.19 -8.39
CA THR A 16 3.89 -12.86 -9.69
C THR A 16 4.34 -11.40 -9.84
N ASP A 17 3.86 -10.50 -8.97
CA ASP A 17 4.16 -9.07 -8.92
C ASP A 17 4.02 -8.54 -7.47
N PRO A 18 4.87 -8.98 -6.53
CA PRO A 18 4.65 -8.75 -5.10
C PRO A 18 4.67 -7.25 -4.75
N ALA A 19 3.92 -6.88 -3.70
CA ALA A 19 4.07 -5.56 -3.10
C ALA A 19 5.49 -5.42 -2.54
N GLN A 20 6.14 -4.29 -2.81
CA GLN A 20 7.55 -4.13 -2.49
C GLN A 20 7.89 -2.69 -2.12
N VAL A 21 9.03 -2.56 -1.44
CA VAL A 21 9.73 -1.30 -1.20
C VAL A 21 10.62 -1.05 -2.42
N PHE A 22 10.48 0.10 -3.10
CA PHE A 22 11.18 0.35 -4.37
C PHE A 22 12.44 1.18 -4.21
N ALA A 23 12.47 2.07 -3.22
CA ALA A 23 13.57 2.99 -3.01
C ALA A 23 13.97 3.04 -1.54
N LEU A 24 15.21 3.42 -1.27
CA LEU A 24 15.69 3.68 0.10
C LEU A 24 14.88 4.78 0.79
N SER A 25 14.32 5.73 0.03
CA SER A 25 13.44 6.78 0.56
C SER A 25 12.10 6.25 1.09
N ASP A 26 11.71 5.04 0.70
CA ASP A 26 10.51 4.39 1.21
C ASP A 26 10.73 3.76 2.58
N ILE A 27 11.98 3.75 3.06
CA ILE A 27 12.38 3.29 4.38
C ILE A 27 12.63 4.54 5.24
N THR A 28 11.86 4.69 6.31
CA THR A 28 11.99 5.82 7.23
C THR A 28 12.25 5.28 8.64
N PRO A 29 13.53 5.18 9.06
CA PRO A 29 13.91 4.89 10.43
C PRO A 29 13.26 5.90 11.39
N ASN A 30 13.01 5.49 12.63
CA ASN A 30 12.49 6.40 13.64
C ASN A 30 13.61 7.36 14.04
N PRO A 31 13.45 8.69 13.88
CA PRO A 31 14.51 9.65 14.19
C PRO A 31 14.89 9.71 15.67
N LEU A 32 14.10 9.09 16.56
CA LEU A 32 14.49 8.93 17.95
C LEU A 32 15.65 7.92 18.10
N PHE A 33 15.77 6.95 17.17
CA PHE A 33 16.79 5.89 17.19
C PHE A 33 18.10 6.31 16.52
N ASP A 34 18.17 7.54 16.01
CA ASP A 34 19.28 8.05 15.20
C ASP A 34 20.55 8.23 16.03
N ASP A 35 21.56 7.37 15.79
CA ASP A 35 22.94 7.67 16.15
C ASP A 35 23.37 8.90 15.35
N SER A 36 23.38 10.03 16.06
CA SER A 36 23.65 11.35 15.53
C SER A 36 24.99 11.49 14.78
N LEU A 37 25.86 10.48 14.82
CA LEU A 37 27.16 10.45 14.15
C LEU A 37 27.20 9.61 12.87
N LEU A 38 26.38 8.55 12.74
CA LEU A 38 26.47 7.58 11.64
C LEU A 38 25.15 7.35 10.89
N GLY A 39 24.01 7.60 11.53
CA GLY A 39 22.68 7.31 11.02
C GLY A 39 22.41 5.82 10.81
N ALA A 40 21.14 5.49 10.55
CA ALA A 40 20.74 4.11 10.28
C ALA A 40 21.43 3.52 9.04
N THR A 41 21.89 2.27 9.15
CA THR A 41 22.33 1.49 7.99
C THR A 41 21.12 0.87 7.33
N ILE A 42 20.79 1.30 6.11
CA ILE A 42 19.61 0.84 5.37
C ILE A 42 20.06 -0.19 4.30
N ASP A 43 19.32 -1.30 4.18
CA ASP A 43 19.49 -2.29 3.13
C ASP A 43 18.18 -2.54 2.38
N LEU A 44 18.29 -2.75 1.07
CA LEU A 44 17.13 -2.95 0.19
C LEU A 44 17.48 -3.90 -0.95
N ASP A 45 16.72 -5.00 -1.01
CA ASP A 45 16.67 -5.93 -2.14
C ASP A 45 15.22 -5.95 -2.67
N PRO A 46 14.88 -5.13 -3.68
CA PRO A 46 13.50 -4.98 -4.14
C PRO A 46 12.85 -6.31 -4.51
N GLY A 47 11.66 -6.56 -3.97
CA GLY A 47 10.93 -7.82 -4.19
C GLY A 47 11.45 -9.01 -3.37
N VAL A 48 12.52 -8.84 -2.57
CA VAL A 48 13.01 -9.84 -1.61
C VAL A 48 12.94 -9.34 -0.17
N SER A 49 13.57 -8.21 0.14
CA SER A 49 13.59 -7.67 1.50
C SER A 49 13.93 -6.18 1.58
N ALA A 50 13.50 -5.53 2.65
CA ALA A 50 13.93 -4.18 3.02
C ALA A 50 14.18 -4.12 4.52
N GLY A 51 15.23 -3.44 4.95
CA GLY A 51 15.56 -3.37 6.37
C GLY A 51 16.46 -2.20 6.71
N PHE A 52 16.62 -2.00 8.01
CA PHE A 52 17.62 -1.09 8.53
C PHE A 52 18.12 -1.57 9.89
N VAL A 53 19.34 -1.15 10.23
CA VAL A 53 19.96 -1.30 11.54
C VAL A 53 20.20 0.10 12.06
N ASP A 54 19.74 0.39 13.27
CA ASP A 54 19.99 1.68 13.91
C ASP A 54 20.53 1.52 15.33
N ASN A 55 21.36 2.48 15.73
CA ASN A 55 21.98 2.52 17.05
C ASN A 55 21.33 3.62 17.87
N VAL A 56 20.62 3.23 18.91
CA VAL A 56 20.11 4.14 19.93
C VAL A 56 21.24 4.67 20.78
N ASP A 57 21.40 5.99 20.71
CA ASP A 57 22.36 6.78 21.49
C ASP A 57 21.84 7.11 22.92
N ASP A 58 20.52 7.02 23.18
CA ASP A 58 19.91 7.44 24.45
C ASP A 58 19.18 6.30 25.21
N VAL A 59 19.40 6.23 26.53
CA VAL A 59 18.89 5.21 27.46
C VAL A 59 17.42 5.46 27.82
N PHE A 60 16.88 6.64 27.52
CA PHE A 60 15.51 7.05 27.90
C PHE A 60 14.54 6.99 26.72
N PHE A 61 14.26 5.79 26.25
CA PHE A 61 13.25 5.59 25.22
C PHE A 61 11.86 5.41 25.82
N PRO A 62 10.84 6.14 25.34
CA PRO A 62 9.47 5.91 25.77
C PRO A 62 8.97 4.58 25.19
N LEU A 63 8.93 3.56 26.05
CA LEU A 63 8.21 2.31 25.79
C LEU A 63 6.71 2.62 25.70
N LEU A 64 6.08 2.28 24.56
CA LEU A 64 4.63 2.31 24.41
C LEU A 64 4.09 0.94 24.81
N GLY A 65 4.00 0.70 26.11
CA GLY A 65 3.73 -0.64 26.65
C GLY A 65 4.88 -1.59 26.31
N ASP A 66 4.56 -2.71 25.66
CA ASP A 66 5.53 -3.76 25.27
C ASP A 66 6.00 -3.61 23.82
N THR A 67 5.82 -2.43 23.21
CA THR A 67 6.15 -2.18 21.80
C THR A 67 7.08 -1.00 21.63
N ILE A 68 7.98 -1.13 20.66
CA ILE A 68 8.94 -0.10 20.25
C ILE A 68 8.76 0.13 18.74
N LEU A 69 8.58 1.40 18.35
CA LEU A 69 8.57 1.77 16.93
C LEU A 69 10.00 2.03 16.46
N LEU A 70 10.57 1.09 15.68
CA LEU A 70 11.91 1.25 15.12
C LEU A 70 11.92 2.11 13.84
N GLY A 71 10.82 2.12 13.09
CA GLY A 71 10.70 2.86 11.83
C GLY A 71 9.48 2.46 11.03
N SER A 72 9.43 2.87 9.77
CA SER A 72 8.30 2.61 8.86
C SER A 72 8.78 2.30 7.44
N PHE A 73 7.97 1.51 6.74
CA PHE A 73 8.18 1.13 5.34
C PHE A 73 6.96 1.57 4.51
N THR A 74 7.23 2.20 3.37
CA THR A 74 6.22 2.51 2.36
C THR A 74 6.25 1.43 1.29
N PHE A 75 5.10 0.81 1.03
CA PHE A 75 4.97 -0.27 0.06
C PHE A 75 4.24 0.24 -1.18
N THR A 76 4.75 -0.13 -2.35
CA THR A 76 3.97 -0.02 -3.58
C THR A 76 3.37 -1.38 -3.88
N ALA A 77 2.05 -1.41 -4.05
CA ALA A 77 1.32 -2.62 -4.40
C ALA A 77 1.67 -3.10 -5.82
N GLY A 78 1.61 -4.42 -6.02
CA GLY A 78 1.64 -5.02 -7.34
C GLY A 78 0.44 -4.61 -8.21
N ASN A 79 0.49 -4.98 -9.48
CA ASN A 79 -0.49 -4.61 -10.51
C ASN A 79 -1.44 -5.75 -10.88
N VAL A 80 -1.33 -6.95 -10.27
CA VAL A 80 -2.26 -8.05 -10.53
C VAL A 80 -3.37 -8.06 -9.49
N ASP A 81 -4.61 -8.04 -9.98
CA ASP A 81 -5.80 -8.06 -9.12
C ASP A 81 -5.92 -9.37 -8.33
N GLY A 82 -6.36 -9.26 -7.08
CA GLY A 82 -6.52 -10.39 -6.16
C GLY A 82 -5.21 -10.96 -5.63
N GLN A 83 -4.07 -10.37 -5.98
CA GLN A 83 -2.77 -10.85 -5.56
C GLN A 83 -2.51 -10.52 -4.08
N ILE A 84 -2.00 -11.50 -3.35
CA ILE A 84 -1.68 -11.38 -1.93
C ILE A 84 -0.16 -11.42 -1.78
N THR A 85 0.41 -10.43 -1.10
CA THR A 85 1.81 -10.40 -0.70
C THR A 85 1.89 -10.62 0.81
N ASN A 86 2.63 -11.64 1.23
CA ASN A 86 2.86 -11.91 2.65
C ASN A 86 4.15 -11.18 3.08
N LEU A 87 4.07 -10.50 4.22
CA LEU A 87 5.19 -9.78 4.81
C LEU A 87 5.59 -10.47 6.11
N ARG A 88 6.89 -10.63 6.32
CA ARG A 88 7.46 -11.10 7.59
C ARG A 88 8.52 -10.11 8.05
N ALA A 89 8.26 -9.42 9.16
CA ALA A 89 9.25 -8.62 9.86
C ALA A 89 9.97 -9.49 10.87
N THR A 90 11.28 -9.52 10.81
CA THR A 90 12.14 -10.31 11.70
C THR A 90 13.33 -9.48 12.15
N ASP A 91 13.97 -9.95 13.20
CA ASP A 91 15.25 -9.44 13.64
C ASP A 91 16.31 -9.71 12.56
N PHE A 92 17.01 -8.66 12.16
CA PHE A 92 17.90 -8.69 11.01
C PHE A 92 19.34 -9.02 11.39
N ASP A 93 19.78 -8.68 12.59
CA ASP A 93 21.16 -8.84 13.01
C ASP A 93 21.36 -10.12 13.84
N LEU A 94 21.41 -11.26 13.15
CA LEU A 94 21.65 -12.55 13.80
C LEU A 94 23.06 -12.72 14.40
N LEU A 95 23.95 -11.73 14.25
CA LEU A 95 25.34 -11.79 14.67
C LEU A 95 25.61 -10.99 15.95
N PHE A 96 24.72 -10.08 16.33
CA PHE A 96 24.89 -9.22 17.50
C PHE A 96 23.62 -9.23 18.34
N ASP A 97 23.77 -9.58 19.62
CA ASP A 97 22.67 -9.50 20.58
C ASP A 97 22.21 -8.04 20.73
N ASP A 98 20.94 -7.75 20.39
CA ASP A 98 20.29 -6.51 20.77
C ASP A 98 20.14 -6.52 22.30
N THR A 99 20.52 -5.43 22.96
CA THR A 99 20.54 -5.36 24.44
C THR A 99 19.94 -4.08 24.96
N PHE A 100 19.14 -4.19 26.03
CA PHE A 100 18.73 -3.00 26.79
C PHE A 100 19.92 -2.37 27.50
N ALA A 101 20.13 -1.07 27.29
CA ALA A 101 21.18 -0.33 27.99
C ALA A 101 20.87 -0.28 29.49
N GLY A 102 21.72 -0.91 30.31
CA GLY A 102 21.67 -0.84 31.76
C GLY A 102 21.62 -2.19 32.48
N ASP A 103 21.07 -3.24 31.86
CA ASP A 103 20.88 -4.55 32.52
C ASP A 103 21.49 -5.74 31.75
N LEU A 104 22.15 -5.48 30.60
CA LEU A 104 22.75 -6.51 29.73
C LEU A 104 21.77 -7.64 29.33
N THR A 105 20.47 -7.38 29.42
CA THR A 105 19.44 -8.34 29.03
C THR A 105 19.33 -8.34 27.52
N VAL A 106 19.54 -9.52 26.93
CA VAL A 106 19.41 -9.78 25.49
C VAL A 106 17.94 -9.72 25.10
N LEU A 107 17.65 -8.89 24.09
CA LEU A 107 16.32 -8.66 23.53
C LEU A 107 15.95 -9.72 22.49
N ASP A 108 16.92 -10.30 21.80
CA ASP A 108 16.71 -11.25 20.68
C ASP A 108 15.81 -12.42 21.09
N GLY A 109 16.00 -12.94 22.31
CA GLY A 109 15.18 -14.03 22.86
C GLY A 109 13.72 -13.65 23.17
N SER A 110 13.41 -12.35 23.14
CA SER A 110 12.08 -11.78 23.37
C SER A 110 11.44 -11.17 22.12
N ILE A 111 12.20 -11.02 21.03
CA ILE A 111 11.70 -10.54 19.75
C ILE A 111 11.08 -11.73 19.01
N SER A 112 9.82 -11.56 18.62
CA SER A 112 9.10 -12.52 17.77
C SER A 112 8.84 -11.92 16.41
N ASP A 113 8.84 -12.76 15.38
CA ASP A 113 8.49 -12.33 14.04
C ASP A 113 7.08 -11.72 13.96
N GLY A 114 6.97 -10.63 13.23
CA GLY A 114 5.71 -9.99 12.88
C GLY A 114 5.26 -10.41 11.48
N PHE A 115 3.96 -10.69 11.30
CA PHE A 115 3.39 -11.08 10.01
C PHE A 115 2.29 -10.11 9.57
N ALA A 116 2.26 -9.77 8.28
CA ALA A 116 1.22 -8.95 7.68
C ALA A 116 0.94 -9.38 6.23
N THR A 117 -0.19 -8.95 5.67
CA THR A 117 -0.57 -9.26 4.29
C THR A 117 -1.06 -8.02 3.55
N ILE A 118 -0.63 -7.87 2.30
CA ILE A 118 -1.12 -6.84 1.38
C ILE A 118 -1.91 -7.53 0.28
N THR A 119 -3.18 -7.16 0.12
CA THR A 119 -4.03 -7.65 -0.96
C THR A 119 -4.27 -6.54 -1.98
N VAL A 120 -3.92 -6.79 -3.23
CA VAL A 120 -4.25 -5.91 -4.35
C VAL A 120 -5.71 -6.13 -4.70
N SER A 121 -6.49 -5.04 -4.71
CA SER A 121 -7.86 -5.07 -5.22
C SER A 121 -8.00 -4.03 -6.31
N SER A 122 -8.42 -4.47 -7.49
CA SER A 122 -8.93 -3.55 -8.50
C SER A 122 -10.17 -2.91 -7.91
N ALA A 123 -10.18 -1.58 -7.83
CA ALA A 123 -11.39 -0.88 -7.44
C ALA A 123 -12.50 -1.35 -8.38
N ALA A 124 -13.49 -2.07 -7.85
CA ALA A 124 -14.62 -2.61 -8.59
C ALA A 124 -15.06 -1.54 -9.58
N ALA A 125 -14.91 -1.82 -10.89
CA ALA A 125 -14.99 -0.87 -11.98
C ALA A 125 -15.98 0.26 -11.65
N VAL A 126 -15.48 1.38 -11.14
CA VAL A 126 -16.32 2.53 -10.83
C VAL A 126 -16.95 2.89 -12.17
N PRO A 127 -18.28 2.75 -12.35
CA PRO A 127 -18.88 3.02 -13.64
C PRO A 127 -18.51 4.45 -14.00
N GLU A 128 -17.70 4.63 -15.05
CA GLU A 128 -17.24 5.96 -15.39
C GLU A 128 -18.47 6.85 -15.63
N PRO A 129 -18.50 8.08 -15.07
CA PRO A 129 -19.66 8.97 -15.18
C PRO A 129 -20.02 9.31 -16.64
N SER A 130 -19.09 9.10 -17.57
CA SER A 130 -19.26 9.16 -19.02
C SER A 130 -20.32 8.18 -19.55
N ASN A 131 -20.48 6.99 -18.95
CA ASN A 131 -21.48 6.01 -19.37
C ASN A 131 -22.92 6.47 -19.07
N PHE A 132 -23.13 7.22 -17.98
CA PHE A 132 -24.44 7.81 -17.66
C PHE A 132 -24.79 8.95 -18.61
N LEU A 133 -23.82 9.78 -18.98
CA LEU A 133 -24.02 10.85 -19.95
C LEU A 133 -24.35 10.31 -21.35
N LEU A 134 -23.70 9.22 -21.78
CA LEU A 134 -23.97 8.61 -23.09
C LEU A 134 -25.37 7.98 -23.17
N ILE A 135 -25.78 7.28 -22.10
CA ILE A 135 -27.13 6.68 -22.01
C ILE A 135 -28.20 7.78 -21.90
N GLY A 136 -27.95 8.83 -21.11
CA GLY A 136 -28.85 9.98 -20.98
C GLY A 136 -29.04 10.76 -22.29
N ALA A 137 -27.95 11.02 -23.01
CA ALA A 137 -28.00 11.68 -24.32
C ALA A 137 -28.69 10.81 -25.39
N GLY A 138 -28.46 9.50 -25.38
CA GLY A 138 -29.12 8.55 -26.27
C GLY A 138 -30.64 8.50 -26.08
N ALA A 139 -31.12 8.45 -24.83
CA ALA A 139 -32.55 8.43 -24.51
C ALA A 139 -33.26 9.73 -24.94
N LEU A 140 -32.65 10.89 -24.67
CA LEU A 140 -33.16 12.19 -25.12
C LEU A 140 -33.20 12.31 -26.65
N GLY A 141 -32.15 11.84 -27.34
CA GLY A 141 -32.09 11.84 -28.80
C GLY A 141 -33.22 11.03 -29.45
N ILE A 142 -33.52 9.84 -28.92
CA ILE A 142 -34.63 9.00 -29.40
C ILE A 142 -35.99 9.66 -29.12
N PHE A 143 -36.15 10.28 -27.95
CA PHE A 143 -37.39 10.99 -27.58
C PHE A 143 -37.66 12.17 -28.53
N VAL A 144 -36.65 13.00 -28.80
CA VAL A 144 -36.77 14.14 -29.73
C VAL A 144 -37.07 13.67 -31.16
N LEU A 145 -36.44 12.59 -31.63
CA LEU A 145 -36.71 12.03 -32.96
C LEU A 145 -38.15 11.52 -33.09
N ARG A 146 -38.70 10.87 -32.05
CA ARG A 146 -40.11 10.45 -32.04
C ARG A 146 -41.06 11.64 -32.03
N TYR A 147 -40.75 12.68 -31.27
CA TYR A 147 -41.58 13.90 -31.20
C TYR A 147 -41.61 14.65 -32.54
N ARG A 148 -40.46 14.75 -33.23
CA ARG A 148 -40.38 15.38 -34.57
C ARG A 148 -41.16 14.62 -35.63
N ARG A 149 -41.14 13.28 -35.60
CA ARG A 149 -41.90 12.46 -36.55
C ARG A 149 -43.42 12.56 -36.33
N ALA A 150 -43.87 12.60 -35.08
CA ALA A 150 -45.29 12.79 -34.77
C ALA A 150 -45.82 14.17 -35.23
N GLY A 151 -45.02 15.23 -35.07
CA GLY A 151 -45.38 16.57 -35.54
C GLY A 151 -45.48 16.69 -37.08
N GLN A 152 -44.65 15.95 -37.83
CA GLN A 152 -44.72 15.95 -39.30
C GLN A 152 -45.90 15.15 -39.85
N GLN A 153 -46.37 14.12 -39.13
CA GLN A 153 -47.58 13.39 -39.50
C GLN A 153 -48.86 14.20 -39.24
N ALA A 154 -48.85 15.09 -38.24
CA ALA A 154 -49.98 15.99 -37.96
C ALA A 154 -50.14 17.13 -38.98
N LEU A 155 -49.09 17.49 -39.72
CA LEU A 155 -49.10 18.55 -40.74
C LEU A 155 -49.34 18.05 -42.18
N GLY A 156 -49.36 16.73 -42.39
CA GLY A 156 -49.57 16.11 -43.71
C GLY A 156 -51.03 15.77 -44.05
N HIS A 157 -51.97 15.99 -43.14
CA HIS A 157 -53.39 15.68 -43.33
C HIS A 157 -54.22 16.95 -43.48
N SER A 158 -53.97 17.71 -44.54
CA SER A 158 -54.93 18.69 -45.06
C SER A 158 -55.69 18.04 -46.20
N ASP A 159 -56.91 17.55 -45.90
CA ASP A 159 -57.84 17.10 -46.93
C ASP A 159 -58.17 18.25 -47.88
N PRO A 160 -58.13 18.05 -49.21
CA PRO A 160 -58.65 19.03 -50.15
C PRO A 160 -60.18 19.04 -50.05
N VAL A 161 -60.73 20.13 -49.51
CA VAL A 161 -62.17 20.41 -49.53
C VAL A 161 -62.48 21.25 -50.76
N GLY A 162 -63.26 20.68 -51.69
CA GLY A 162 -64.05 21.42 -52.69
C GLY A 162 -63.36 21.69 -54.01
#